data_AF-A0A4U7F508-F1
#
_entry.id   AF-A0A4U7F508-F1
#
_cell.length_a   1.000
_cell.length_b   1.000
_cell.length_c   1.000
_cell.angle_alpha   90.00
_cell.angle_beta   90.00
_cell.angle_gamma   90.00
#
_symmetry.space_group_name_H-M   'P 1'
#
loop_
_entity.id
_entity.type
_entity.pdbx_description
1 polymer ?
#
loop_
_entity_poly.entity_id
_entity_poly.type
_entity_poly.pdbx_seq_one_letter_code
_entity_poly.pdbx_strand_id
1 'polypeptide(L)'
;MTYETWHVRVRPGNKNFEDQDLRGADFSNINLSGAEFSDSSLSSANFKNAKLSNVGFSRAELDGADFSGAELNNVGFSCAELDGADFSGAELDNVGFSCAELDSADFFHVNVDGAVFSDCNLNSADFGGSELINADFLGADLSAANFQDTRFENVDFRDVHAFNVDLSHVDLTDVNLNYADFTLGQFEESSLEEMTIYGVNMYSSNLKKARLGTSNLIDPSLVDANLYKADIRQTTFLKPDIRGMKIESARLSGSTKFKRFSWEPESTRGWDTLAKSYEKIREEFKENALNTSQKSLYYLQRRARTVEALSEGRRISFIIGGASELVTGYGVRAKHPLVWTILLMSLSALWYSYVPITTWEGGPIHYSIATFVTSAPHPPNSLQSDFLDIITQLVVLVETYLGTVLIILLGYVLGNRDVF
;
A
#
# COMPACT_ATOMS: atom_id res chain seq x y z
N MET A 1 19.90 -16.86 46.64
CA MET A 1 19.28 -16.42 47.90
C MET A 1 17.96 -17.16 47.99
N THR A 2 17.69 -17.83 49.11
CA THR A 2 16.42 -18.53 49.33
C THR A 2 15.35 -17.49 49.63
N TYR A 3 14.40 -17.29 48.73
CA TYR A 3 13.24 -16.42 48.97
C TYR A 3 12.36 -17.11 50.03
N GLU A 4 12.29 -16.53 51.22
CA GLU A 4 11.26 -16.92 52.19
C GLU A 4 9.92 -16.47 51.63
N THR A 5 8.98 -17.41 51.42
CA THR A 5 7.61 -17.08 51.02
C THR A 5 6.90 -16.39 52.19
N TRP A 6 6.70 -15.08 52.09
CA TRP A 6 5.95 -14.29 53.06
C TRP A 6 4.45 -14.49 52.83
N HIS A 7 3.79 -15.28 53.68
CA HIS A 7 2.33 -15.38 53.65
C HIS A 7 1.71 -14.11 54.25
N VAL A 8 1.04 -13.31 53.42
CA VAL A 8 0.38 -12.08 53.88
C VAL A 8 -0.97 -12.41 54.51
N ARG A 9 -1.11 -12.13 55.81
CA ARG A 9 -2.40 -12.24 56.50
C ARG A 9 -3.19 -10.94 56.34
N VAL A 10 -4.09 -10.90 55.37
CA VAL A 10 -5.01 -9.77 55.14
C VAL A 10 -6.13 -9.81 56.18
N ARG A 11 -6.23 -8.77 57.02
CA ARG A 11 -7.34 -8.65 57.99
C ARG A 11 -8.57 -8.03 57.31
N PRO A 12 -9.80 -8.46 57.66
CA PRO A 12 -11.00 -7.78 57.20
C PRO A 12 -10.99 -6.32 57.66
N GLY A 13 -11.02 -5.37 56.71
CA GLY A 13 -11.23 -3.94 56.99
C GLY A 13 -10.02 -3.02 56.83
N ASN A 14 -8.79 -3.52 56.70
CA ASN A 14 -7.65 -2.71 56.27
C ASN A 14 -6.89 -3.43 55.16
N LYS A 15 -7.06 -2.98 53.92
CA LYS A 15 -6.41 -3.49 52.72
C LYS A 15 -5.61 -2.40 51.99
N ASN A 16 -5.11 -1.42 52.74
CA ASN A 16 -4.15 -0.45 52.19
C ASN A 16 -2.73 -1.02 52.31
N PHE A 17 -2.11 -1.22 51.16
CA PHE A 17 -0.75 -1.71 50.93
C PHE A 17 0.04 -0.72 50.04
N GLU A 18 -0.40 0.52 49.93
CA GLU A 18 0.29 1.61 49.24
C GLU A 18 1.71 1.80 49.81
N ASP A 19 2.67 2.06 48.93
CA ASP A 19 4.09 2.29 49.26
C ASP A 19 4.77 1.16 50.09
N GLN A 20 4.26 -0.08 50.02
CA GLN A 20 4.84 -1.22 50.78
C GLN A 20 5.85 -2.03 49.94
N ASP A 21 6.85 -2.61 50.61
CA ASP A 21 7.70 -3.66 50.03
C ASP A 21 7.08 -5.04 50.30
N LEU A 22 6.51 -5.62 49.26
CA LEU A 22 5.75 -6.86 49.25
C LEU A 22 6.27 -7.82 48.16
N ARG A 23 7.54 -7.70 47.78
CA ARG A 23 8.16 -8.55 46.76
C ARG A 23 8.09 -10.03 47.18
N GLY A 24 7.63 -10.88 46.26
CA GLY A 24 7.44 -12.30 46.53
C GLY A 24 6.35 -12.65 47.55
N ALA A 25 5.52 -11.69 47.95
CA ALA A 25 4.40 -11.93 48.86
C ALA A 25 3.38 -12.88 48.25
N ASP A 26 2.82 -13.77 49.08
CA ASP A 26 1.78 -14.71 48.67
C ASP A 26 0.39 -14.18 49.04
N PHE A 27 -0.36 -13.80 48.00
CA PHE A 27 -1.76 -13.38 48.01
C PHE A 27 -2.69 -14.38 47.31
N SER A 28 -2.20 -15.58 46.98
CA SER A 28 -2.95 -16.54 46.19
C SER A 28 -4.25 -16.98 46.89
N ASN A 29 -5.33 -17.12 46.12
CA ASN A 29 -6.65 -17.53 46.61
C ASN A 29 -7.28 -16.59 47.67
N ILE A 30 -6.79 -15.35 47.80
CA ILE A 30 -7.33 -14.37 48.76
C ILE A 30 -8.36 -13.46 48.06
N ASN A 31 -9.40 -13.06 48.80
CA ASN A 31 -10.24 -11.94 48.40
C ASN A 31 -9.57 -10.61 48.79
N LEU A 32 -9.10 -9.89 47.79
CA LEU A 32 -8.46 -8.59 47.90
C LEU A 32 -9.35 -7.45 47.40
N SER A 33 -10.65 -7.68 47.21
CA SER A 33 -11.58 -6.62 46.77
C SER A 33 -11.46 -5.36 47.64
N GLY A 34 -11.31 -4.19 47.00
CA GLY A 34 -11.10 -2.89 47.63
C GLY A 34 -9.70 -2.66 48.19
N ALA A 35 -8.70 -3.48 47.85
CA ALA A 35 -7.32 -3.26 48.23
C ALA A 35 -6.66 -2.14 47.42
N GLU A 36 -5.64 -1.52 48.00
CA GLU A 36 -4.83 -0.48 47.36
C GLU A 36 -3.36 -0.89 47.45
N PHE A 37 -2.68 -0.94 46.30
CA PHE A 37 -1.29 -1.34 46.13
C PHE A 37 -0.51 -0.31 45.28
N SER A 38 -1.06 0.88 45.04
CA SER A 38 -0.34 1.91 44.27
C SER A 38 1.04 2.19 44.87
N ASP A 39 2.00 2.44 43.99
CA ASP A 39 3.41 2.75 44.33
C ASP A 39 4.13 1.68 45.18
N SER A 40 3.59 0.46 45.29
CA SER A 40 4.20 -0.63 46.07
C SER A 40 5.16 -1.49 45.24
N SER A 41 6.16 -2.08 45.91
CA SER A 41 7.06 -3.07 45.30
C SER A 41 6.48 -4.47 45.47
N LEU A 42 6.02 -5.08 44.37
CA LEU A 42 5.33 -6.37 44.31
C LEU A 42 5.97 -7.35 43.32
N SER A 43 7.23 -7.11 42.90
CA SER A 43 7.90 -8.00 41.96
C SER A 43 7.85 -9.46 42.43
N SER A 44 7.46 -10.35 41.53
CA SER A 44 7.25 -11.78 41.78
C SER A 44 6.21 -12.11 42.87
N ALA A 45 5.33 -11.19 43.25
CA ALA A 45 4.21 -11.48 44.14
C ALA A 45 3.22 -12.46 43.48
N ASN A 46 2.56 -13.28 44.30
CA ASN A 46 1.65 -14.31 43.83
C ASN A 46 0.19 -13.93 44.13
N PHE A 47 -0.55 -13.56 43.09
CA PHE A 47 -2.00 -13.28 43.09
C PHE A 47 -2.82 -14.40 42.43
N LYS A 48 -2.24 -15.60 42.22
CA LYS A 48 -2.90 -16.73 41.58
C LYS A 48 -4.28 -17.02 42.19
N ASN A 49 -5.31 -17.11 41.35
CA ASN A 49 -6.71 -17.34 41.74
C ASN A 49 -7.26 -16.32 42.77
N ALA A 50 -6.65 -15.15 42.92
CA ALA A 50 -7.16 -14.11 43.83
C ALA A 50 -8.44 -13.47 43.26
N LYS A 51 -9.28 -12.94 44.14
CA LYS A 51 -10.43 -12.10 43.76
C LYS A 51 -10.06 -10.64 43.92
N LEU A 52 -9.93 -9.93 42.80
CA LEU A 52 -9.48 -8.56 42.71
C LEU A 52 -10.62 -7.72 42.12
N SER A 53 -11.42 -7.11 43.00
CA SER A 53 -12.51 -6.21 42.57
C SER A 53 -12.29 -4.81 43.11
N ASN A 54 -12.23 -3.80 42.25
CA ASN A 54 -11.93 -2.42 42.62
C ASN A 54 -10.57 -2.33 43.36
N VAL A 55 -9.50 -2.81 42.71
CA VAL A 55 -8.15 -2.82 43.28
C VAL A 55 -7.25 -1.87 42.49
N GLY A 56 -6.46 -1.05 43.20
CA GLY A 56 -5.47 -0.15 42.61
C GLY A 56 -4.06 -0.75 42.67
N PHE A 57 -3.35 -0.71 41.55
CA PHE A 57 -1.94 -1.07 41.36
C PHE A 57 -1.21 0.02 40.56
N SER A 58 -1.68 1.27 40.59
CA SER A 58 -1.09 2.33 39.78
C SER A 58 0.37 2.55 40.18
N ARG A 59 1.28 2.56 39.20
CA ARG A 59 2.74 2.70 39.42
C ARG A 59 3.37 1.64 40.34
N ALA A 60 2.71 0.49 40.52
CA ALA A 60 3.30 -0.61 41.29
C ALA A 60 4.37 -1.34 40.47
N GLU A 61 5.41 -1.84 41.14
CA GLU A 61 6.45 -2.69 40.54
C GLU A 61 5.98 -4.15 40.63
N LEU A 62 5.50 -4.73 39.54
CA LEU A 62 4.84 -6.05 39.47
C LEU A 62 5.56 -7.04 38.53
N ASP A 63 6.81 -6.76 38.14
CA ASP A 63 7.58 -7.65 37.27
C ASP A 63 7.55 -9.12 37.73
N GLY A 64 7.16 -10.01 36.82
CA GLY A 64 7.02 -11.44 37.06
C GLY A 64 5.97 -11.84 38.10
N ALA A 65 5.01 -10.97 38.44
CA ALA A 65 3.90 -11.32 39.32
C ALA A 65 2.97 -12.35 38.68
N ASP A 66 2.43 -13.26 39.49
CA ASP A 66 1.52 -14.33 39.04
C ASP A 66 0.06 -13.94 39.33
N PHE A 67 -0.69 -13.54 38.30
CA PHE A 67 -2.14 -13.32 38.31
C PHE A 67 -2.92 -14.48 37.66
N SER A 68 -2.28 -15.63 37.40
CA SER A 68 -2.91 -16.73 36.67
C SER A 68 -4.19 -17.21 37.35
N GLY A 69 -5.26 -17.35 36.56
CA GLY A 69 -6.60 -17.74 37.02
C GLY A 69 -7.28 -16.76 37.98
N ALA A 70 -6.75 -15.54 38.18
CA ALA A 70 -7.38 -14.53 39.03
C ALA A 70 -8.65 -13.94 38.38
N GLU A 71 -9.56 -13.46 39.22
CA GLU A 71 -10.76 -12.72 38.81
C GLU A 71 -10.49 -11.22 39.00
N LEU A 72 -10.26 -10.49 37.90
CA LEU A 72 -10.01 -9.04 37.91
C LEU A 72 -11.22 -8.28 37.38
N ASN A 73 -11.88 -7.53 38.26
CA ASN A 73 -13.01 -6.68 37.91
C ASN A 73 -12.74 -5.24 38.37
N ASN A 74 -12.72 -4.29 37.43
CA ASN A 74 -12.41 -2.88 37.73
C ASN A 74 -11.06 -2.72 38.45
N VAL A 75 -10.00 -3.30 37.90
CA VAL A 75 -8.63 -3.22 38.45
C VAL A 75 -7.81 -2.21 37.64
N GLY A 76 -7.02 -1.38 38.32
CA GLY A 76 -6.19 -0.35 37.68
C GLY A 76 -4.70 -0.59 37.83
N PHE A 77 -4.00 -0.82 36.72
CA PHE A 77 -2.55 -0.99 36.58
C PHE A 77 -1.88 0.18 35.84
N SER A 78 -2.49 1.37 35.83
CA SER A 78 -1.95 2.50 35.07
C SER A 78 -0.50 2.81 35.45
N CYS A 79 0.38 2.87 34.45
CA CYS A 79 1.82 3.06 34.61
C CYS A 79 2.52 2.03 35.53
N ALA A 80 1.97 0.82 35.69
CA ALA A 80 2.62 -0.25 36.45
C ALA A 80 3.73 -0.93 35.62
N GLU A 81 4.72 -1.49 36.30
CA GLU A 81 5.76 -2.33 35.69
C GLU A 81 5.32 -3.79 35.82
N LEU A 82 4.98 -4.45 34.72
CA LEU A 82 4.38 -5.79 34.67
C LEU A 82 5.15 -6.71 33.71
N ASP A 83 6.44 -6.45 33.50
CA ASP A 83 7.24 -7.23 32.57
C ASP A 83 7.29 -8.70 33.01
N GLY A 84 6.93 -9.60 32.10
CA GLY A 84 6.84 -11.03 32.35
C GLY A 84 5.77 -11.46 33.36
N ALA A 85 4.80 -10.60 33.69
CA ALA A 85 3.68 -10.98 34.56
C ALA A 85 2.80 -12.05 33.88
N ASP A 86 2.27 -12.98 34.69
CA ASP A 86 1.45 -14.10 34.23
C ASP A 86 -0.04 -13.83 34.52
N PHE A 87 -0.82 -13.51 33.50
CA PHE A 87 -2.29 -13.39 33.55
C PHE A 87 -2.99 -14.62 32.96
N SER A 88 -2.30 -15.73 32.70
CA SER A 88 -2.86 -16.87 31.99
C SER A 88 -4.13 -17.41 32.64
N GLY A 89 -5.18 -17.57 31.82
CA GLY A 89 -6.49 -18.03 32.28
C GLY A 89 -7.25 -17.06 33.22
N ALA A 90 -6.77 -15.83 33.40
CA ALA A 90 -7.49 -14.83 34.19
C ALA A 90 -8.73 -14.28 33.48
N GLU A 91 -9.68 -13.78 34.28
CA GLU A 91 -10.83 -13.01 33.80
C GLU A 91 -10.54 -11.51 33.98
N LEU A 92 -10.53 -10.75 32.88
CA LEU A 92 -10.18 -9.34 32.84
C LEU A 92 -11.42 -8.51 32.42
N ASP A 93 -12.20 -8.09 33.40
CA ASP A 93 -13.40 -7.28 33.20
C ASP A 93 -13.15 -5.82 33.62
N ASN A 94 -13.18 -4.90 32.66
CA ASN A 94 -12.92 -3.47 32.86
C ASN A 94 -11.56 -3.20 33.55
N VAL A 95 -10.51 -3.87 33.11
CA VAL A 95 -9.14 -3.70 33.66
C VAL A 95 -8.39 -2.62 32.88
N GLY A 96 -7.79 -1.66 33.58
CA GLY A 96 -7.03 -0.57 32.96
C GLY A 96 -5.53 -0.78 33.09
N PHE A 97 -4.83 -0.99 31.98
CA PHE A 97 -3.37 -1.11 31.89
C PHE A 97 -2.69 0.14 31.33
N SER A 98 -3.40 1.22 31.02
CA SER A 98 -2.85 2.37 30.28
C SER A 98 -1.43 2.78 30.69
N CYS A 99 -0.54 2.88 29.71
CA CYS A 99 0.89 3.19 29.87
C CYS A 99 1.70 2.20 30.74
N ALA A 100 1.23 0.97 30.94
CA ALA A 100 1.99 -0.06 31.65
C ALA A 100 3.08 -0.68 30.76
N GLU A 101 4.14 -1.15 31.41
CA GLU A 101 5.16 -1.99 30.80
C GLU A 101 4.72 -3.45 30.97
N LEU A 102 4.52 -4.17 29.88
CA LEU A 102 3.97 -5.53 29.82
C LEU A 102 4.82 -6.38 28.86
N ASP A 103 6.13 -6.11 28.75
CA ASP A 103 7.02 -6.87 27.87
C ASP A 103 7.00 -8.33 28.30
N SER A 104 6.76 -9.23 27.34
CA SER A 104 6.68 -10.67 27.54
C SER A 104 5.64 -11.13 28.57
N ALA A 105 4.61 -10.33 28.85
CA ALA A 105 3.50 -10.73 29.72
C ALA A 105 2.66 -11.86 29.08
N ASP A 106 2.20 -12.79 29.90
CA ASP A 106 1.41 -13.95 29.47
C ASP A 106 -0.10 -13.67 29.67
N PHE A 107 -0.82 -13.48 28.58
CA PHE A 107 -2.28 -13.37 28.53
C PHE A 107 -2.89 -14.60 27.83
N PHE A 108 -2.28 -15.78 27.93
CA PHE A 108 -2.78 -16.98 27.26
C PHE A 108 -4.12 -17.44 27.85
N HIS A 109 -5.10 -17.72 26.99
CA HIS A 109 -6.46 -18.11 27.37
C HIS A 109 -7.18 -17.15 28.34
N VAL A 110 -6.94 -15.85 28.23
CA VAL A 110 -7.70 -14.86 29.02
C VAL A 110 -9.05 -14.55 28.37
N ASN A 111 -10.02 -14.21 29.22
CA ASN A 111 -11.27 -13.60 28.79
C ASN A 111 -11.21 -12.11 29.11
N VAL A 112 -11.20 -11.27 28.09
CA VAL A 112 -11.17 -9.81 28.20
C VAL A 112 -12.51 -9.23 27.79
N ASP A 113 -13.13 -8.44 28.66
CA ASP A 113 -14.23 -7.56 28.32
C ASP A 113 -13.91 -6.12 28.78
N GLY A 114 -13.67 -5.24 27.80
CA GLY A 114 -13.48 -3.82 28.07
C GLY A 114 -12.14 -3.44 28.73
N ALA A 115 -11.10 -4.29 28.62
CA ALA A 115 -9.77 -3.93 29.12
C ALA A 115 -9.09 -2.87 28.24
N VAL A 116 -8.31 -1.99 28.87
CA VAL A 116 -7.65 -0.85 28.22
C VAL A 116 -6.13 -1.02 28.30
N PHE A 117 -5.52 -1.32 27.16
CA PHE A 117 -4.08 -1.46 26.94
C PHE A 117 -3.49 -0.27 26.17
N SER A 118 -4.16 0.89 26.15
CA SER A 118 -3.69 2.05 25.40
C SER A 118 -2.29 2.50 25.84
N ASP A 119 -1.44 2.82 24.87
CA ASP A 119 -0.05 3.28 25.05
C ASP A 119 0.82 2.32 25.90
N CYS A 120 0.48 1.04 25.98
CA CYS A 120 1.27 0.03 26.70
C CYS A 120 2.43 -0.50 25.84
N ASN A 121 3.49 -0.95 26.51
CA ASN A 121 4.51 -1.79 25.89
C ASN A 121 4.11 -3.26 26.06
N LEU A 122 3.60 -3.89 25.01
CA LEU A 122 3.16 -5.29 24.96
C LEU A 122 4.07 -6.11 24.03
N ASN A 123 5.35 -5.73 23.95
CA ASN A 123 6.31 -6.45 23.14
C ASN A 123 6.35 -7.93 23.56
N SER A 124 6.32 -8.85 22.59
CA SER A 124 6.38 -10.29 22.85
C SER A 124 5.30 -10.85 23.80
N ALA A 125 4.23 -10.09 24.10
CA ALA A 125 3.14 -10.56 24.94
C ALA A 125 2.34 -11.68 24.26
N ASP A 126 1.82 -12.63 25.03
CA ASP A 126 1.09 -13.78 24.50
C ASP A 126 -0.42 -13.68 24.75
N PHE A 127 -1.22 -13.42 23.73
CA PHE A 127 -2.68 -13.44 23.78
C PHE A 127 -3.29 -14.71 23.15
N GLY A 128 -2.49 -15.77 23.00
CA GLY A 128 -2.89 -16.99 22.32
C GLY A 128 -4.14 -17.63 22.94
N GLY A 129 -5.09 -18.02 22.09
CA GLY A 129 -6.33 -18.69 22.53
C GLY A 129 -7.27 -17.84 23.38
N SER A 130 -7.06 -16.52 23.44
CA SER A 130 -7.83 -15.58 24.26
C SER A 130 -9.06 -15.03 23.55
N GLU A 131 -10.00 -14.51 24.32
CA GLU A 131 -11.19 -13.81 23.81
C GLU A 131 -11.08 -12.33 24.16
N LEU A 132 -10.88 -11.48 23.15
CA LEU A 132 -10.72 -10.04 23.28
C LEU A 132 -11.98 -9.33 22.80
N ILE A 133 -12.80 -8.89 23.74
CA ILE A 133 -14.07 -8.22 23.48
C ILE A 133 -13.98 -6.79 24.01
N ASN A 134 -14.33 -5.80 23.18
CA ASN A 134 -14.30 -4.37 23.52
C ASN A 134 -12.94 -3.87 24.02
N ALA A 135 -11.83 -4.53 23.66
CA ALA A 135 -10.50 -4.20 24.14
C ALA A 135 -9.88 -3.03 23.37
N ASP A 136 -9.22 -2.12 24.08
CA ASP A 136 -8.55 -0.95 23.52
C ASP A 136 -7.03 -1.13 23.55
N PHE A 137 -6.37 -1.16 22.40
CA PHE A 137 -4.90 -1.21 22.26
C PHE A 137 -4.35 0.05 21.58
N LEU A 138 -5.08 1.17 21.61
CA LEU A 138 -4.69 2.42 20.93
C LEU A 138 -3.24 2.81 21.27
N GLY A 139 -2.38 2.92 20.25
CA GLY A 139 -0.99 3.35 20.41
C GLY A 139 -0.05 2.33 21.08
N ALA A 140 -0.52 1.12 21.40
CA ALA A 140 0.30 0.11 22.05
C ALA A 140 1.41 -0.45 21.14
N ASP A 141 2.52 -0.85 21.73
CA ASP A 141 3.55 -1.64 21.05
C ASP A 141 3.24 -3.14 21.17
N LEU A 142 2.77 -3.74 20.09
CA LEU A 142 2.44 -5.16 19.93
C LEU A 142 3.53 -5.92 19.15
N SER A 143 4.75 -5.37 19.09
CA SER A 143 5.83 -5.98 18.32
C SER A 143 6.12 -7.40 18.81
N ALA A 144 6.13 -8.36 17.88
CA ALA A 144 6.28 -9.78 18.17
C ALA A 144 5.23 -10.41 19.11
N ALA A 145 4.12 -9.73 19.41
CA ALA A 145 3.03 -10.30 20.21
C ALA A 145 2.39 -11.51 19.49
N ASN A 146 1.93 -12.48 20.27
CA ASN A 146 1.25 -13.67 19.77
C ASN A 146 -0.27 -13.51 19.88
N PHE A 147 -0.97 -13.64 18.75
CA PHE A 147 -2.44 -13.62 18.67
C PHE A 147 -3.01 -14.88 18.01
N GLN A 148 -2.27 -16.00 18.04
CA GLN A 148 -2.73 -17.25 17.45
C GLN A 148 -3.95 -17.78 18.20
N ASP A 149 -4.97 -18.21 17.46
CA ASP A 149 -6.26 -18.66 17.99
C ASP A 149 -7.03 -17.63 18.85
N THR A 150 -6.63 -16.35 18.81
CA THR A 150 -7.34 -15.26 19.51
C THR A 150 -8.61 -14.87 18.76
N ARG A 151 -9.69 -14.64 19.50
CA ARG A 151 -10.93 -14.07 18.96
C ARG A 151 -10.99 -12.57 19.24
N PHE A 152 -11.30 -11.79 18.22
CA PHE A 152 -11.50 -10.35 18.33
C PHE A 152 -12.98 -10.01 18.12
N GLU A 153 -13.53 -9.18 19.00
CA GLU A 153 -14.84 -8.55 18.83
C GLU A 153 -14.75 -7.10 19.28
N ASN A 154 -14.95 -6.15 18.35
CA ASN A 154 -14.89 -4.71 18.62
C ASN A 154 -13.58 -4.27 19.30
N VAL A 155 -12.45 -4.63 18.69
CA VAL A 155 -11.10 -4.34 19.23
C VAL A 155 -10.46 -3.17 18.50
N ASP A 156 -9.80 -2.29 19.24
CA ASP A 156 -9.15 -1.10 18.69
C ASP A 156 -7.64 -1.23 18.59
N PHE A 157 -7.12 -1.39 17.37
CA PHE A 157 -5.70 -1.42 17.03
C PHE A 157 -5.26 -0.13 16.35
N ARG A 158 -5.91 1.00 16.63
CA ARG A 158 -5.47 2.28 16.10
C ARG A 158 -4.06 2.63 16.54
N ASP A 159 -3.28 3.16 15.60
CA ASP A 159 -1.93 3.69 15.87
C ASP A 159 -0.97 2.67 16.55
N VAL A 160 -1.28 1.37 16.54
CA VAL A 160 -0.41 0.35 17.15
C VAL A 160 0.90 0.21 16.39
N HIS A 161 1.95 -0.12 17.11
CA HIS A 161 3.23 -0.56 16.55
C HIS A 161 3.32 -2.08 16.68
N ALA A 162 3.17 -2.81 15.58
CA ALA A 162 3.12 -4.27 15.57
C ALA A 162 4.19 -4.83 14.62
N PHE A 163 5.44 -4.48 14.87
CA PHE A 163 6.56 -4.93 14.05
C PHE A 163 6.71 -6.45 14.17
N ASN A 164 6.77 -7.12 13.02
CA ASN A 164 6.96 -8.57 12.94
C ASN A 164 5.94 -9.40 13.79
N VAL A 165 4.71 -8.90 13.92
CA VAL A 165 3.61 -9.63 14.57
C VAL A 165 3.14 -10.81 13.71
N ASP A 166 2.70 -11.91 14.34
CA ASP A 166 2.07 -13.04 13.64
C ASP A 166 0.53 -13.03 13.79
N LEU A 167 -0.13 -12.58 12.74
CA LEU A 167 -1.59 -12.57 12.57
C LEU A 167 -2.02 -13.56 11.46
N SER A 168 -1.21 -14.59 11.20
CA SER A 168 -1.58 -15.64 10.26
C SER A 168 -2.80 -16.41 10.76
N HIS A 169 -3.72 -16.75 9.87
CA HIS A 169 -4.98 -17.45 10.16
C HIS A 169 -5.96 -16.73 11.09
N VAL A 170 -5.68 -15.48 11.46
CA VAL A 170 -6.53 -14.66 12.36
C VAL A 170 -7.67 -13.99 11.59
N ASP A 171 -8.82 -13.86 12.24
CA ASP A 171 -9.94 -13.05 11.76
C ASP A 171 -9.89 -11.64 12.36
N LEU A 172 -9.71 -10.63 11.51
CA LEU A 172 -9.56 -9.22 11.89
C LEU A 172 -10.76 -8.36 11.46
N THR A 173 -11.87 -8.96 11.01
CA THR A 173 -13.01 -8.21 10.44
C THR A 173 -13.59 -7.15 11.39
N ASP A 174 -13.58 -7.41 12.69
CA ASP A 174 -14.08 -6.51 13.74
C ASP A 174 -12.96 -5.76 14.50
N VAL A 175 -11.79 -5.61 13.87
CA VAL A 175 -10.64 -4.90 14.43
C VAL A 175 -10.42 -3.56 13.72
N ASN A 176 -10.26 -2.48 14.47
CA ASN A 176 -9.93 -1.18 13.89
C ASN A 176 -8.42 -1.06 13.66
N LEU A 177 -7.99 -1.22 12.41
CA LEU A 177 -6.56 -1.23 12.01
C LEU A 177 -6.03 0.14 11.54
N ASN A 178 -6.73 1.24 11.85
CA ASN A 178 -6.40 2.54 11.29
C ASN A 178 -5.04 3.05 11.81
N TYR A 179 -4.17 3.47 10.89
CA TYR A 179 -2.83 3.99 11.15
C TYR A 179 -1.87 3.02 11.86
N ALA A 180 -2.27 1.75 11.98
CA ALA A 180 -1.42 0.72 12.54
C ALA A 180 -0.17 0.47 11.67
N ASP A 181 0.94 0.18 12.34
CA ASP A 181 2.18 -0.24 11.70
C ASP A 181 2.42 -1.74 11.86
N PHE A 182 2.21 -2.47 10.77
CA PHE A 182 2.45 -3.91 10.65
C PHE A 182 3.66 -4.23 9.79
N THR A 183 4.69 -3.39 9.82
CA THR A 183 5.96 -3.66 9.12
C THR A 183 6.47 -5.07 9.44
N LEU A 184 6.75 -5.86 8.40
CA LEU A 184 7.14 -7.29 8.47
C LEU A 184 6.09 -8.24 9.09
N GLY A 185 4.88 -7.78 9.37
CA GLY A 185 3.80 -8.60 9.91
C GLY A 185 3.41 -9.78 9.02
N GLN A 186 3.00 -10.88 9.64
CA GLN A 186 2.49 -12.07 8.96
C GLN A 186 0.96 -12.08 8.99
N PHE A 187 0.34 -12.24 7.83
CA PHE A 187 -1.10 -12.25 7.60
C PHE A 187 -1.47 -13.41 6.66
N GLU A 188 -0.68 -14.51 6.65
CA GLU A 188 -0.98 -15.61 5.74
C GLU A 188 -2.35 -16.20 6.10
N GLU A 189 -3.23 -16.30 5.09
CA GLU A 189 -4.59 -16.84 5.25
C GLU A 189 -5.48 -16.10 6.28
N SER A 190 -5.12 -14.88 6.68
CA SER A 190 -5.95 -14.07 7.58
C SER A 190 -7.13 -13.41 6.86
N SER A 191 -8.08 -12.91 7.65
CA SER A 191 -9.31 -12.28 7.17
C SER A 191 -9.33 -10.80 7.54
N LEU A 192 -9.40 -9.93 6.53
CA LEU A 192 -9.52 -8.48 6.64
C LEU A 192 -10.67 -7.99 5.73
N GLU A 193 -11.74 -8.78 5.62
CA GLU A 193 -12.88 -8.51 4.73
C GLU A 193 -13.82 -7.44 5.31
N GLU A 194 -14.52 -6.72 4.44
CA GLU A 194 -15.54 -5.73 4.84
C GLU A 194 -15.03 -4.52 5.66
N MET A 195 -13.71 -4.30 5.68
CA MET A 195 -13.10 -3.24 6.50
C MET A 195 -12.91 -1.93 5.73
N THR A 196 -12.96 -0.80 6.44
CA THR A 196 -12.40 0.47 5.93
C THR A 196 -11.18 0.83 6.76
N ILE A 197 -10.01 0.79 6.14
CA ILE A 197 -8.71 0.95 6.80
C ILE A 197 -8.02 2.20 6.25
N TYR A 198 -7.59 3.09 7.14
CA TYR A 198 -6.88 4.33 6.81
C TYR A 198 -5.41 4.22 7.22
N GLY A 199 -4.49 4.57 6.33
CA GLY A 199 -3.08 4.83 6.65
C GLY A 199 -2.28 3.63 7.17
N VAL A 200 -2.77 2.40 7.02
CA VAL A 200 -2.07 1.21 7.54
C VAL A 200 -0.74 1.00 6.83
N ASN A 201 0.31 0.70 7.61
CA ASN A 201 1.61 0.35 7.10
C ASN A 201 1.79 -1.18 7.09
N MET A 202 1.96 -1.76 5.91
CA MET A 202 2.21 -3.18 5.68
C MET A 202 3.51 -3.38 4.87
N TYR A 203 4.52 -2.58 5.18
CA TYR A 203 5.84 -2.66 4.54
C TYR A 203 6.43 -4.06 4.73
N SER A 204 6.77 -4.72 3.62
CA SER A 204 7.35 -6.07 3.59
C SER A 204 6.53 -7.13 4.33
N SER A 205 5.23 -6.89 4.54
CA SER A 205 4.34 -7.83 5.23
C SER A 205 3.91 -8.98 4.31
N ASN A 206 3.58 -10.13 4.91
CA ASN A 206 3.17 -11.32 4.19
C ASN A 206 1.64 -11.49 4.23
N LEU A 207 0.96 -11.08 3.17
CA LEU A 207 -0.50 -11.22 2.98
C LEU A 207 -0.87 -12.39 2.05
N LYS A 208 -0.03 -13.43 2.01
CA LYS A 208 -0.24 -14.58 1.13
C LYS A 208 -1.58 -15.23 1.44
N LYS A 209 -2.44 -15.40 0.43
CA LYS A 209 -3.81 -15.93 0.56
C LYS A 209 -4.71 -15.19 1.57
N ALA A 210 -4.32 -14.01 2.06
CA ALA A 210 -5.17 -13.21 2.92
C ALA A 210 -6.46 -12.82 2.17
N ARG A 211 -7.55 -12.66 2.91
CA ARG A 211 -8.85 -12.23 2.39
C ARG A 211 -9.05 -10.76 2.70
N LEU A 212 -8.98 -9.90 1.68
CA LEU A 212 -9.27 -8.47 1.78
C LEU A 212 -10.50 -8.10 0.93
N GLY A 213 -11.30 -9.10 0.57
CA GLY A 213 -12.50 -8.92 -0.25
C GLY A 213 -13.39 -7.83 0.35
N THR A 214 -14.05 -7.06 -0.53
CA THR A 214 -14.97 -5.95 -0.18
C THR A 214 -14.39 -4.79 0.66
N SER A 215 -13.12 -4.86 1.06
CA SER A 215 -12.50 -3.83 1.91
C SER A 215 -12.09 -2.57 1.14
N ASN A 216 -11.95 -1.47 1.87
CA ASN A 216 -11.50 -0.17 1.38
C ASN A 216 -10.25 0.27 2.13
N LEU A 217 -9.10 0.12 1.49
CA LEU A 217 -7.82 0.56 2.03
C LEU A 217 -7.50 1.93 1.47
N ILE A 218 -7.42 2.92 2.35
CA ILE A 218 -7.16 4.33 2.04
C ILE A 218 -5.78 4.69 2.55
N ASP A 219 -4.91 5.12 1.64
CA ASP A 219 -3.51 5.42 1.92
C ASP A 219 -2.70 4.25 2.52
N PRO A 220 -2.85 2.99 2.05
CA PRO A 220 -2.05 1.90 2.59
C PRO A 220 -0.62 1.93 2.04
N SER A 221 0.35 1.62 2.89
CA SER A 221 1.71 1.28 2.47
C SER A 221 1.80 -0.24 2.29
N LEU A 222 1.94 -0.70 1.05
CA LEU A 222 2.07 -2.10 0.64
C LEU A 222 3.42 -2.33 -0.06
N VAL A 223 4.43 -1.53 0.30
CA VAL A 223 5.77 -1.62 -0.29
C VAL A 223 6.37 -2.97 0.04
N ASP A 224 6.82 -3.70 -0.98
CA ASP A 224 7.38 -5.06 -0.88
C ASP A 224 6.43 -6.10 -0.22
N ALA A 225 5.16 -5.76 -0.01
CA ALA A 225 4.16 -6.65 0.56
C ALA A 225 3.86 -7.82 -0.37
N ASN A 226 3.60 -8.99 0.20
CA ASN A 226 3.33 -10.22 -0.53
C ASN A 226 1.85 -10.59 -0.54
N LEU A 227 1.13 -10.27 -1.62
CA LEU A 227 -0.29 -10.62 -1.82
C LEU A 227 -0.45 -11.85 -2.74
N TYR A 228 0.54 -12.74 -2.79
CA TYR A 228 0.44 -13.97 -3.59
C TYR A 228 -0.82 -14.77 -3.23
N LYS A 229 -1.67 -15.05 -4.22
CA LYS A 229 -2.97 -15.74 -4.04
C LYS A 229 -3.96 -15.07 -3.08
N ALA A 230 -3.74 -13.81 -2.68
CA ALA A 230 -4.68 -13.09 -1.84
C ALA A 230 -6.04 -12.91 -2.55
N ASP A 231 -7.12 -12.90 -1.79
CA ASP A 231 -8.44 -12.54 -2.29
C ASP A 231 -8.67 -11.05 -2.11
N ILE A 232 -8.64 -10.31 -3.23
CA ILE A 232 -8.87 -8.86 -3.23
C ILE A 232 -10.05 -8.50 -4.14
N ARG A 233 -11.03 -9.41 -4.25
CA ARG A 233 -12.24 -9.17 -5.04
C ARG A 233 -13.04 -8.02 -4.41
N GLN A 234 -13.42 -7.05 -5.23
CA GLN A 234 -14.20 -5.88 -4.80
C GLN A 234 -13.45 -4.94 -3.83
N THR A 235 -12.16 -5.17 -3.59
CA THR A 235 -11.33 -4.30 -2.75
C THR A 235 -11.01 -3.00 -3.48
N THR A 236 -11.06 -1.89 -2.74
CA THR A 236 -10.60 -0.59 -3.24
C THR A 236 -9.32 -0.19 -2.53
N PHE A 237 -8.25 0.01 -3.30
CA PHE A 237 -7.01 0.64 -2.87
C PHE A 237 -7.03 2.09 -3.34
N LEU A 238 -7.28 3.02 -2.43
CA LEU A 238 -7.23 4.46 -2.68
C LEU A 238 -5.87 4.99 -2.23
N LYS A 239 -5.15 5.60 -3.16
CA LYS A 239 -3.81 6.16 -2.94
C LYS A 239 -2.84 5.13 -2.31
N PRO A 240 -2.69 3.91 -2.86
CA PRO A 240 -1.77 2.95 -2.26
C PRO A 240 -0.33 3.23 -2.66
N ASP A 241 0.61 2.93 -1.77
CA ASP A 241 2.01 2.72 -2.13
C ASP A 241 2.25 1.23 -2.37
N ILE A 242 2.52 0.86 -3.62
CA ILE A 242 2.59 -0.54 -4.07
C ILE A 242 3.97 -0.92 -4.61
N ARG A 243 5.00 -0.12 -4.34
CA ARG A 243 6.35 -0.37 -4.86
C ARG A 243 6.84 -1.76 -4.46
N GLY A 244 7.25 -2.59 -5.42
CA GLY A 244 7.74 -3.93 -5.13
C GLY A 244 6.68 -4.94 -4.66
N MET A 245 5.43 -4.53 -4.51
CA MET A 245 4.31 -5.40 -4.12
C MET A 245 4.20 -6.59 -5.07
N LYS A 246 4.06 -7.78 -4.48
CA LYS A 246 3.83 -9.06 -5.18
C LYS A 246 2.34 -9.35 -5.14
N ILE A 247 1.76 -9.78 -6.27
CA ILE A 247 0.31 -9.98 -6.41
C ILE A 247 -0.02 -11.16 -7.35
N GLU A 248 0.99 -11.98 -7.62
CA GLU A 248 0.88 -13.09 -8.57
C GLU A 248 -0.23 -14.06 -8.13
N SER A 249 -1.10 -14.45 -9.07
CA SER A 249 -2.23 -15.36 -8.83
C SER A 249 -3.29 -14.86 -7.83
N ALA A 250 -3.37 -13.56 -7.55
CA ALA A 250 -4.41 -13.00 -6.69
C ALA A 250 -5.81 -13.17 -7.31
N ARG A 251 -6.83 -13.31 -6.46
CA ARG A 251 -8.24 -13.37 -6.89
C ARG A 251 -8.76 -11.94 -7.06
N LEU A 252 -9.13 -11.59 -8.29
CA LEU A 252 -9.55 -10.25 -8.67
C LEU A 252 -11.00 -10.24 -9.16
N SER A 253 -11.64 -9.08 -9.13
CA SER A 253 -12.92 -8.86 -9.82
C SER A 253 -12.93 -7.54 -10.58
N GLY A 254 -13.90 -7.32 -11.48
CA GLY A 254 -14.05 -6.05 -12.19
C GLY A 254 -14.29 -4.85 -11.26
N SER A 255 -14.70 -5.11 -10.01
CA SER A 255 -14.89 -4.08 -8.99
C SER A 255 -13.63 -3.76 -8.18
N THR A 256 -12.58 -4.59 -8.27
CA THR A 256 -11.29 -4.32 -7.65
C THR A 256 -10.67 -3.08 -8.28
N LYS A 257 -10.28 -2.11 -7.45
CA LYS A 257 -9.86 -0.77 -7.91
C LYS A 257 -8.55 -0.35 -7.27
N PHE A 258 -7.62 0.14 -8.10
CA PHE A 258 -6.46 0.91 -7.66
C PHE A 258 -6.65 2.35 -8.16
N LYS A 259 -6.69 3.32 -7.25
CA LYS A 259 -7.00 4.72 -7.57
C LYS A 259 -5.97 5.66 -7.00
N ARG A 260 -5.47 6.61 -7.82
CA ARG A 260 -4.54 7.68 -7.40
C ARG A 260 -3.22 7.13 -6.84
N PHE A 261 -2.24 8.01 -6.65
CA PHE A 261 -1.04 7.74 -5.85
C PHE A 261 -1.20 8.52 -4.54
N SER A 262 -0.82 7.96 -3.40
CA SER A 262 -0.61 8.76 -2.16
C SER A 262 0.69 9.51 -2.23
N TRP A 263 1.70 8.81 -2.74
CA TRP A 263 3.09 9.15 -2.60
C TRP A 263 3.71 9.42 -3.97
N GLU A 264 4.44 10.53 -4.06
CA GLU A 264 5.25 10.88 -5.22
C GLU A 264 6.71 10.54 -4.92
N PRO A 265 7.30 9.52 -5.59
CA PRO A 265 8.68 9.17 -5.33
C PRO A 265 9.66 10.34 -5.46
N GLU A 266 10.50 10.51 -4.44
CA GLU A 266 11.57 11.52 -4.47
C GLU A 266 12.68 11.17 -5.46
N SER A 267 12.82 9.88 -5.79
CA SER A 267 13.87 9.37 -6.67
C SER A 267 13.31 8.78 -7.95
N THR A 268 14.06 8.93 -9.04
CA THR A 268 13.79 8.27 -10.34
C THR A 268 13.62 6.76 -10.18
N ARG A 269 14.45 6.12 -9.35
CA ARG A 269 14.36 4.69 -9.06
C ARG A 269 13.02 4.32 -8.42
N GLY A 270 12.49 5.16 -7.53
CA GLY A 270 11.18 4.96 -6.94
C GLY A 270 10.05 5.01 -7.98
N TRP A 271 10.13 5.92 -8.95
CA TRP A 271 9.17 5.99 -10.06
C TRP A 271 9.24 4.77 -10.99
N ASP A 272 10.43 4.27 -11.32
CA ASP A 272 10.59 3.04 -12.11
C ASP A 272 10.01 1.82 -11.38
N THR A 273 10.30 1.67 -10.08
CA THR A 273 9.72 0.58 -9.26
C THR A 273 8.20 0.67 -9.21
N LEU A 274 7.63 1.86 -9.00
CA LEU A 274 6.18 2.06 -8.98
C LEU A 274 5.54 1.71 -10.34
N ALA A 275 6.17 2.13 -11.45
CA ALA A 275 5.70 1.80 -12.79
C ALA A 275 5.72 0.29 -13.05
N LYS A 276 6.77 -0.41 -12.61
CA LYS A 276 6.86 -1.88 -12.69
C LYS A 276 5.79 -2.58 -11.84
N SER A 277 5.48 -2.06 -10.65
CA SER A 277 4.39 -2.60 -9.83
C SER A 277 3.04 -2.49 -10.54
N TYR A 278 2.71 -1.34 -11.14
CA TYR A 278 1.48 -1.20 -11.91
C TYR A 278 1.43 -2.08 -13.16
N GLU A 279 2.57 -2.32 -13.79
CA GLU A 279 2.69 -3.25 -14.92
C GLU A 279 2.29 -4.67 -14.50
N LYS A 280 2.85 -5.17 -13.40
CA LYS A 280 2.50 -6.49 -12.85
C LYS A 280 1.03 -6.61 -12.50
N ILE A 281 0.46 -5.63 -11.78
CA ILE A 281 -0.98 -5.64 -11.46
C ILE A 281 -1.80 -5.68 -12.76
N ARG A 282 -1.42 -4.89 -13.75
CA ARG A 282 -2.12 -4.86 -15.04
C ARG A 282 -2.06 -6.21 -15.76
N GLU A 283 -0.94 -6.94 -15.67
CA GLU A 283 -0.81 -8.30 -16.19
C GLU A 283 -1.77 -9.27 -15.49
N GLU A 284 -1.85 -9.24 -14.16
CA GLU A 284 -2.81 -10.07 -13.41
C GLU A 284 -4.27 -9.78 -13.81
N PHE A 285 -4.65 -8.51 -13.99
CA PHE A 285 -5.99 -8.16 -14.49
C PHE A 285 -6.23 -8.67 -15.93
N LYS A 286 -5.19 -8.69 -16.77
CA LYS A 286 -5.26 -9.21 -18.14
C LYS A 286 -5.45 -10.74 -18.14
N GLU A 287 -4.73 -11.45 -17.30
CA GLU A 287 -4.86 -12.90 -17.14
C GLU A 287 -6.26 -13.31 -16.67
N ASN A 288 -6.90 -12.46 -15.87
CA ASN A 288 -8.29 -12.63 -15.41
C ASN A 288 -9.36 -12.06 -16.38
N ALA A 289 -9.00 -11.66 -17.60
CA ALA A 289 -9.89 -11.09 -18.61
C ALA A 289 -10.66 -9.81 -18.17
N LEU A 290 -10.08 -8.99 -17.29
CA LEU A 290 -10.70 -7.78 -16.71
C LEU A 290 -10.29 -6.49 -17.45
N ASN A 291 -10.75 -6.35 -18.71
CA ASN A 291 -10.30 -5.31 -19.64
C ASN A 291 -10.56 -3.85 -19.20
N THR A 292 -11.67 -3.56 -18.51
CA THR A 292 -12.02 -2.19 -18.09
C THR A 292 -11.04 -1.66 -17.04
N SER A 293 -10.74 -2.47 -16.01
CA SER A 293 -9.80 -2.12 -14.94
C SER A 293 -8.36 -2.05 -15.45
N GLN A 294 -8.05 -2.76 -16.54
CA GLN A 294 -6.75 -2.67 -17.19
C GLN A 294 -6.47 -1.27 -17.76
N LYS A 295 -7.50 -0.57 -18.28
CA LYS A 295 -7.34 0.78 -18.85
C LYS A 295 -6.99 1.81 -17.79
N SER A 296 -7.60 1.74 -16.61
CA SER A 296 -7.27 2.66 -15.51
C SER A 296 -5.86 2.41 -14.97
N LEU A 297 -5.45 1.15 -14.84
CA LEU A 297 -4.09 0.79 -14.43
C LEU A 297 -3.03 1.24 -15.46
N TYR A 298 -3.33 1.13 -16.76
CA TYR A 298 -2.44 1.64 -17.80
C TYR A 298 -2.21 3.15 -17.68
N TYR A 299 -3.26 3.93 -17.38
CA TYR A 299 -3.11 5.37 -17.16
C TYR A 299 -2.18 5.67 -15.97
N LEU A 300 -2.31 4.93 -14.87
CA LEU A 300 -1.45 5.05 -13.70
C LEU A 300 0.01 4.68 -14.02
N GLN A 301 0.23 3.51 -14.63
CA GLN A 301 1.55 3.07 -15.09
C GLN A 301 2.21 4.14 -15.98
N ARG A 302 1.47 4.68 -16.95
CA ARG A 302 1.96 5.69 -17.89
C ARG A 302 2.32 6.99 -17.18
N ARG A 303 1.50 7.43 -16.21
CA ARG A 303 1.81 8.63 -15.42
C ARG A 303 3.12 8.45 -14.65
N ALA A 304 3.33 7.31 -14.00
CA ALA A 304 4.59 7.01 -13.30
C ALA A 304 5.81 7.04 -14.24
N ARG A 305 5.72 6.39 -15.41
CA ARG A 305 6.77 6.43 -16.45
C ARG A 305 7.05 7.83 -16.99
N THR A 306 6.01 8.66 -17.06
CA THR A 306 6.14 10.04 -17.54
C THR A 306 6.97 10.88 -16.57
N VAL A 307 6.70 10.75 -15.27
CA VAL A 307 7.47 11.45 -14.23
C VAL A 307 8.91 10.95 -14.15
N GLU A 308 9.11 9.63 -14.26
CA GLU A 308 10.44 9.00 -14.38
C GLU A 308 11.26 9.67 -15.50
N ALA A 309 10.71 9.74 -16.72
CA ALA A 309 11.39 10.34 -17.87
C ALA A 309 11.69 11.84 -17.71
N LEU A 310 10.80 12.59 -17.05
CA LEU A 310 11.03 14.01 -16.77
C LEU A 310 12.15 14.22 -15.74
N SER A 311 12.23 13.34 -14.73
CA SER A 311 13.27 13.39 -13.70
C SER A 311 14.66 13.09 -14.26
N GLU A 312 14.77 12.24 -15.29
CA GLU A 312 16.04 11.93 -15.96
C GLU A 312 16.53 13.02 -16.95
N GLY A 313 15.91 14.21 -16.96
CA GLY A 313 16.31 15.29 -17.88
C GLY A 313 16.00 14.99 -19.35
N ARG A 314 15.24 13.94 -19.66
CA ARG A 314 14.81 13.56 -21.03
C ARG A 314 13.67 14.43 -21.58
N ARG A 315 13.71 15.74 -21.31
CA ARG A 315 12.67 16.72 -21.67
C ARG A 315 12.44 16.83 -23.18
N ILE A 316 13.49 16.73 -23.99
CA ILE A 316 13.40 16.85 -25.46
C ILE A 316 12.67 15.65 -26.07
N SER A 317 12.95 14.43 -25.62
CA SER A 317 12.21 13.23 -26.05
C SER A 317 10.75 13.23 -25.58
N PHE A 318 10.45 13.91 -24.47
CA PHE A 318 9.09 14.06 -23.96
C PHE A 318 8.26 15.04 -24.80
N ILE A 319 8.78 16.24 -25.10
CA ILE A 319 8.11 17.23 -25.96
C ILE A 319 7.81 16.65 -27.34
N ILE A 320 8.79 15.93 -27.92
CA ILE A 320 8.65 15.31 -29.23
C ILE A 320 7.71 14.09 -29.19
N GLY A 321 7.68 13.35 -28.08
CA GLY A 321 6.71 12.26 -27.86
C GLY A 321 5.26 12.76 -27.77
N GLY A 322 5.03 13.86 -27.03
CA GLY A 322 3.71 14.49 -26.92
C GLY A 322 3.25 15.13 -28.24
N ALA A 323 4.16 15.75 -28.99
CA ALA A 323 3.86 16.25 -30.34
C ALA A 323 3.53 15.12 -31.32
N SER A 324 4.24 13.99 -31.24
CA SER A 324 3.95 12.79 -32.04
C SER A 324 2.56 12.24 -31.70
N GLU A 325 2.15 12.28 -30.44
CA GLU A 325 0.84 11.78 -29.99
C GLU A 325 -0.32 12.64 -30.46
N LEU A 326 -0.16 13.97 -30.50
CA LEU A 326 -1.15 14.91 -31.06
C LEU A 326 -1.40 14.67 -32.55
N VAL A 327 -0.37 14.21 -33.27
CA VAL A 327 -0.41 14.00 -34.72
C VAL A 327 -0.81 12.57 -35.10
N THR A 328 -0.47 11.57 -34.28
CA THR A 328 -0.60 10.14 -34.66
C THR A 328 -1.46 9.29 -33.73
N GLY A 329 -1.83 9.78 -32.54
CA GLY A 329 -2.63 9.02 -31.56
C GLY A 329 -1.98 7.76 -30.98
N TYR A 330 -0.90 7.29 -31.58
CA TYR A 330 -0.09 6.14 -31.18
C TYR A 330 1.35 6.63 -31.12
N GLY A 331 1.99 6.59 -29.96
CA GLY A 331 3.38 7.02 -29.74
C GLY A 331 4.43 6.20 -30.50
N VAL A 332 4.34 6.16 -31.82
CA VAL A 332 5.31 5.56 -32.74
C VAL A 332 6.53 6.49 -32.75
N ARG A 333 7.71 5.94 -32.47
CA ARG A 333 8.99 6.66 -32.60
C ARG A 333 9.31 6.90 -34.08
N ALA A 334 8.52 7.72 -34.78
CA ALA A 334 8.75 8.14 -36.15
C ALA A 334 9.86 9.22 -36.26
N LYS A 335 10.91 9.10 -35.42
CA LYS A 335 11.96 10.11 -35.24
C LYS A 335 12.65 10.51 -36.53
N HIS A 336 12.97 9.53 -37.37
CA HIS A 336 13.71 9.78 -38.61
C HIS A 336 12.78 10.08 -39.78
N PRO A 337 11.73 9.28 -40.07
CA PRO A 337 10.89 9.52 -41.24
C PRO A 337 10.21 10.88 -41.21
N LEU A 338 9.62 11.29 -40.07
CA LEU A 338 8.87 12.55 -39.99
C LEU A 338 9.79 13.77 -40.10
N VAL A 339 10.95 13.73 -39.45
CA VAL A 339 11.96 14.80 -39.52
C VAL A 339 12.49 14.95 -40.95
N TRP A 340 12.82 13.83 -41.61
CA TRP A 340 13.23 13.84 -43.01
C TRP A 340 12.13 14.37 -43.93
N THR A 341 10.85 13.99 -43.71
CA THR A 341 9.72 14.51 -44.49
C THR A 341 9.55 16.01 -44.35
N ILE A 342 9.57 16.54 -43.12
CA ILE A 342 9.44 17.99 -42.88
C ILE A 342 10.63 18.76 -43.49
N LEU A 343 11.85 18.23 -43.33
CA LEU A 343 13.06 18.85 -43.85
C LEU A 343 13.07 18.87 -45.39
N LEU A 344 12.70 17.75 -46.02
CA LEU A 344 12.59 17.65 -47.49
C LEU A 344 11.47 18.54 -48.06
N MET A 345 10.32 18.63 -47.39
CA MET A 345 9.24 19.58 -47.77
C MET A 345 9.64 21.05 -47.58
N SER A 346 10.48 21.36 -46.60
CA SER A 346 10.98 22.72 -46.39
C SER A 346 12.02 23.11 -47.46
N LEU A 347 12.87 22.16 -47.85
CA LEU A 347 13.83 22.31 -48.95
C LEU A 347 13.13 22.47 -50.31
N SER A 348 12.05 21.73 -50.56
CA SER A 348 11.26 21.90 -51.78
C SER A 348 10.55 23.24 -51.82
N ALA A 349 9.97 23.70 -50.70
CA ALA A 349 9.39 25.04 -50.60
C ALA A 349 10.42 26.15 -50.85
N LEU A 350 11.65 26.00 -50.33
CA LEU A 350 12.77 26.91 -50.62
C LEU A 350 13.15 26.89 -52.10
N TRP A 351 13.19 25.71 -52.73
CA TRP A 351 13.47 25.58 -54.16
C TRP A 351 12.44 26.32 -55.02
N TYR A 352 11.15 26.16 -54.71
CA TYR A 352 10.07 26.89 -55.40
C TYR A 352 10.06 28.40 -55.14
N SER A 353 10.69 28.87 -54.07
CA SER A 353 10.91 30.31 -53.84
C SER A 353 12.05 30.89 -54.69
N TYR A 354 13.00 30.04 -55.12
CA TYR A 354 14.17 30.43 -55.91
C TYR A 354 13.92 30.30 -57.43
N VAL A 355 13.13 29.30 -57.85
CA VAL A 355 12.79 29.06 -59.25
C VAL A 355 11.37 29.57 -59.53
N PRO A 356 11.17 30.68 -60.26
CA PRO A 356 9.84 31.16 -60.60
C PRO A 356 9.15 30.19 -61.55
N ILE A 357 8.14 29.45 -61.06
CA ILE A 357 7.33 28.54 -61.86
C ILE A 357 6.36 29.36 -62.72
N THR A 358 6.84 29.93 -63.82
CA THR A 358 6.00 30.62 -64.81
C THR A 358 5.71 29.77 -66.04
N THR A 359 6.22 28.54 -66.11
CA THR A 359 6.07 27.64 -67.27
C THR A 359 5.14 26.44 -67.05
N TRP A 360 4.57 26.27 -65.85
CA TRP A 360 3.67 25.16 -65.54
C TRP A 360 2.25 25.72 -65.36
N GLU A 361 1.34 25.39 -66.28
CA GLU A 361 -0.07 25.77 -66.18
C GLU A 361 -0.69 25.12 -64.92
N GLY A 362 -0.69 25.86 -63.82
CA GLY A 362 -1.15 25.43 -62.50
C GLY A 362 0.02 25.37 -61.52
N GLY A 363 0.19 26.41 -60.70
CA GLY A 363 1.30 26.52 -59.74
C GLY A 363 1.44 25.31 -58.78
N PRO A 364 2.66 25.02 -58.29
CA PRO A 364 3.02 23.73 -57.69
C PRO A 364 2.27 23.41 -56.40
N ILE A 365 1.96 24.43 -55.59
CA ILE A 365 1.30 24.24 -54.29
C ILE A 365 -0.19 23.88 -54.46
N HIS A 366 -0.85 24.39 -55.51
CA HIS A 366 -2.27 24.09 -55.72
C HIS A 366 -2.48 22.68 -56.27
N TYR A 367 -1.59 22.18 -57.13
CA TYR A 367 -1.75 20.87 -57.74
C TYR A 367 -1.57 19.71 -56.74
N SER A 368 -0.53 19.75 -55.90
CA SER A 368 -0.28 18.71 -54.88
C SER A 368 -1.34 18.65 -53.78
N ILE A 369 -1.92 19.81 -53.41
CA ILE A 369 -3.01 19.87 -52.43
C ILE A 369 -4.37 19.50 -53.05
N ALA A 370 -4.63 19.88 -54.31
CA ALA A 370 -5.93 19.69 -54.93
C ALA A 370 -6.14 18.32 -55.59
N THR A 371 -5.08 17.63 -56.04
CA THR A 371 -5.28 16.49 -56.95
C THR A 371 -5.11 15.10 -56.33
N PHE A 372 -4.49 14.92 -55.15
CA PHE A 372 -4.35 13.58 -54.53
C PHE A 372 -3.83 12.50 -55.52
N VAL A 373 -3.06 12.86 -56.55
CA VAL A 373 -2.61 11.92 -57.58
C VAL A 373 -1.20 11.40 -57.28
N THR A 374 -1.03 10.10 -57.42
CA THR A 374 0.19 9.30 -57.19
C THR A 374 1.21 9.33 -58.33
N SER A 375 1.06 10.24 -59.30
CA SER A 375 1.95 10.32 -60.47
C SER A 375 2.53 11.71 -60.60
N ALA A 376 3.85 11.77 -60.79
CA ALA A 376 4.55 13.02 -61.04
C ALA A 376 4.01 13.71 -62.31
N PRO A 377 3.78 15.04 -62.29
CA PRO A 377 3.39 15.79 -63.48
C PRO A 377 4.40 15.59 -64.62
N HIS A 378 3.87 15.38 -65.83
CA HIS A 378 4.69 15.37 -67.04
C HIS A 378 5.04 16.82 -67.45
N PRO A 379 6.29 17.10 -67.85
CA PRO A 379 6.66 18.43 -68.32
C PRO A 379 5.89 18.78 -69.60
N PRO A 380 5.55 20.07 -69.83
CA PRO A 380 4.97 20.49 -71.09
C PRO A 380 5.92 20.14 -72.25
N ASN A 381 5.37 19.66 -73.36
CA ASN A 381 6.09 19.09 -74.53
C ASN A 381 6.95 20.08 -75.33
N SER A 382 7.39 21.17 -74.72
CA SER A 382 8.37 22.07 -75.29
C SER A 382 9.25 22.58 -74.18
N LEU A 383 10.45 22.01 -74.01
CA LEU A 383 11.71 22.77 -73.93
C LEU A 383 12.90 21.85 -73.64
N GLN A 384 14.05 22.39 -74.04
CA GLN A 384 15.37 21.81 -74.07
C GLN A 384 15.93 21.47 -72.70
N SER A 385 16.97 20.63 -72.74
CA SER A 385 17.88 20.19 -71.69
C SER A 385 18.52 21.32 -70.86
N ASP A 386 17.79 21.93 -69.94
CA ASP A 386 18.37 22.77 -68.89
C ASP A 386 18.50 22.00 -67.56
N PHE A 387 19.68 22.08 -66.93
CA PHE A 387 20.02 21.37 -65.70
C PHE A 387 19.03 21.66 -64.54
N LEU A 388 18.43 22.86 -64.51
CA LEU A 388 17.41 23.25 -63.53
C LEU A 388 16.09 22.47 -63.67
N ASP A 389 15.72 22.05 -64.88
CA ASP A 389 14.48 21.29 -65.12
C ASP A 389 14.61 19.86 -64.59
N ILE A 390 15.79 19.26 -64.73
CA ILE A 390 16.11 17.93 -64.17
C ILE A 390 16.03 17.96 -62.64
N ILE A 391 16.57 19.01 -62.00
CA ILE A 391 16.49 19.16 -60.54
C ILE A 391 15.04 19.33 -60.09
N THR A 392 14.26 20.15 -60.81
CA THR A 392 12.85 20.37 -60.47
C THR A 392 12.02 19.09 -60.60
N GLN A 393 12.28 18.26 -61.62
CA GLN A 393 11.66 16.93 -61.73
C GLN A 393 12.02 15.99 -60.58
N LEU A 394 13.28 16.00 -60.13
CA LEU A 394 13.70 15.22 -58.97
C LEU A 394 13.01 15.68 -57.68
N VAL A 395 12.86 16.99 -57.47
CA VAL A 395 12.15 17.55 -56.31
C VAL A 395 10.70 17.07 -56.29
N VAL A 396 9.99 17.18 -57.42
CA VAL A 396 8.60 16.73 -57.57
C VAL A 396 8.45 15.22 -57.34
N LEU A 397 9.39 14.41 -57.84
CA LEU A 397 9.39 12.95 -57.63
C LEU A 397 9.54 12.60 -56.15
N VAL A 398 10.45 13.26 -55.44
CA VAL A 398 10.66 13.08 -54.00
C VAL A 398 9.44 13.51 -53.21
N GLU A 399 8.80 14.63 -53.56
CA GLU A 399 7.55 15.09 -52.93
C GLU A 399 6.41 14.07 -53.10
N THR A 400 6.24 13.55 -54.31
CA THR A 400 5.18 12.56 -54.62
C THR A 400 5.40 11.27 -53.82
N TYR A 401 6.65 10.79 -53.75
CA TYR A 401 7.00 9.59 -52.99
C TYR A 401 6.75 9.78 -51.49
N LEU A 402 7.24 10.88 -50.90
CA LEU A 402 7.06 11.17 -49.48
C LEU A 402 5.60 11.42 -49.12
N GLY A 403 4.84 12.12 -49.97
CA GLY A 403 3.41 12.32 -49.80
C GLY A 403 2.65 11.00 -49.76
N THR A 404 2.98 10.07 -50.67
CA THR A 404 2.37 8.73 -50.70
C THR A 404 2.70 7.92 -49.45
N VAL A 405 3.96 7.93 -49.00
CA VAL A 405 4.39 7.27 -47.76
C VAL A 405 3.66 7.84 -46.54
N LEU A 406 3.50 9.17 -46.48
CA LEU A 406 2.78 9.84 -45.40
C LEU A 406 1.30 9.45 -45.37
N ILE A 407 0.64 9.38 -46.53
CA ILE A 407 -0.76 8.94 -46.66
C ILE A 407 -0.92 7.49 -46.22
N ILE A 408 -0.02 6.59 -46.64
CA ILE A 408 -0.05 5.17 -46.21
C ILE A 408 0.13 5.07 -44.70
N LEU A 409 1.06 5.83 -44.12
CA LEU A 409 1.27 5.89 -42.67
C LEU A 409 0.03 6.42 -41.95
N LEU A 410 -0.57 7.52 -42.43
CA LEU A 410 -1.81 8.07 -41.86
C LEU A 410 -2.98 7.10 -41.99
N GLY A 411 -3.12 6.42 -43.13
CA GLY A 411 -4.14 5.39 -43.36
C GLY A 411 -3.96 4.17 -42.47
N TYR A 412 -2.72 3.71 -42.26
CA TYR A 412 -2.41 2.61 -41.34
C TYR A 412 -2.69 2.99 -39.88
N VAL A 413 -2.34 4.22 -39.49
CA VAL A 413 -2.57 4.75 -38.14
C VAL A 413 -4.06 4.98 -37.87
N LEU A 414 -4.81 5.51 -38.84
CA LEU A 414 -6.25 5.77 -38.72
C LEU A 414 -7.10 4.50 -38.88
N GLY A 415 -6.69 3.56 -39.73
CA GLY A 415 -7.39 2.29 -39.96
C GLY A 415 -7.31 1.31 -38.78
N ASN A 416 -6.31 1.45 -37.91
CA ASN A 416 -6.21 0.69 -36.65
C ASN A 416 -7.05 1.27 -35.49
N ARG A 417 -7.97 2.22 -35.76
CA ARG A 417 -8.90 2.73 -34.73
C ARG A 417 -10.00 1.74 -34.36
N ASP A 418 -10.30 0.74 -35.20
CA ASP A 418 -11.46 -0.15 -35.02
C ASP A 418 -11.12 -1.55 -34.48
N VAL A 419 -9.85 -1.86 -34.21
CA VAL A 419 -9.40 -3.22 -33.82
C VAL A 419 -8.87 -3.31 -32.37
N PHE A 420 -8.98 -2.25 -31.54
CA PHE A 420 -8.50 -2.28 -30.14
C PHE A 420 -9.49 -1.79 -29.09
#